data_AF-A0A1J1GKL3-F1
#
_entry.id   AF-A0A1J1GKL3-F1
#
_cell.length_a   1.000
_cell.length_b   1.000
_cell.length_c   1.000
_cell.angle_alpha   90.00
_cell.angle_beta   90.00
_cell.angle_gamma   90.00
#
_symmetry.space_group_name_H-M   'P 1'
#
loop_
_entity.id
_entity.type
_entity.pdbx_description
1 polymer ?
#
loop_
_entity_poly.entity_id
_entity_poly.type
_entity_poly.pdbx_seq_one_letter_code
_entity_poly.pdbx_strand_id
1 'polypeptide(L)'
;MNTKNYSTYLDINKEGITKKRICATPIFLKLFTMLFPIFLCFLLECLSKQEILSIYMIKFNRDHLKILSEVELKDNNNLAHIDTLSESFFEFLKNKEISLKKRAFEKWEEMCFFENIRYSLHGRSWEKDKFQKWYDQMQKDINDFRSNAVDEYNKLKENSSTYEECSKFFSMKKKEWKKYKDSTYKLFKEYVKDCKEELDKKKNKEKKNNFRYLIT
;
A
#
# COMPACT_ATOMS: atom_id res chain seq x y z
N MET A 1 100.08 46.68 -103.51
CA MET A 1 101.09 45.99 -102.68
C MET A 1 100.77 46.31 -101.22
N ASN A 2 100.87 45.30 -100.33
CA ASN A 2 100.60 45.31 -98.87
C ASN A 2 99.18 44.97 -98.37
N THR A 3 98.96 43.66 -98.33
CA THR A 3 98.34 42.79 -97.31
C THR A 3 98.14 43.31 -95.87
N LYS A 4 97.00 42.91 -95.27
CA LYS A 4 96.75 42.39 -93.88
C LYS A 4 95.27 41.90 -93.84
N ASN A 5 94.88 40.61 -93.93
CA ASN A 5 94.81 39.52 -92.91
C ASN A 5 94.20 39.95 -91.56
N TYR A 6 93.17 39.35 -90.91
CA TYR A 6 92.42 38.06 -90.97
C TYR A 6 91.08 38.21 -90.15
N SER A 7 89.93 37.58 -90.53
CA SER A 7 89.26 36.38 -89.94
C SER A 7 88.47 36.61 -88.63
N THR A 8 87.33 36.02 -88.23
CA THR A 8 86.29 35.04 -88.67
C THR A 8 85.18 35.16 -87.58
N TYR A 9 83.89 34.89 -87.74
CA TYR A 9 83.28 33.54 -87.76
C TYR A 9 81.77 33.68 -87.99
N LEU A 10 81.26 32.84 -88.88
CA LEU A 10 79.87 32.42 -89.02
C LEU A 10 79.61 31.30 -87.99
N ASP A 11 78.36 31.20 -87.52
CA ASP A 11 77.51 29.99 -87.66
C ASP A 11 76.80 29.45 -86.38
N ILE A 12 75.56 28.96 -86.64
CA ILE A 12 74.71 27.96 -85.93
C ILE A 12 74.16 28.28 -84.51
N ASN A 13 72.89 28.06 -84.14
CA ASN A 13 72.06 26.86 -84.38
C ASN A 13 70.54 27.03 -84.12
N LYS A 14 69.75 26.20 -84.81
CA LYS A 14 68.30 25.93 -84.66
C LYS A 14 68.06 24.79 -83.64
N GLU A 15 66.99 24.86 -82.85
CA GLU A 15 66.30 23.74 -82.16
C GLU A 15 64.98 24.31 -81.59
N GLY A 16 63.75 23.75 -81.67
CA GLY A 16 63.25 22.43 -82.02
C GLY A 16 62.74 21.66 -80.78
N ILE A 17 61.52 21.91 -80.24
CA ILE A 17 60.96 21.06 -79.16
C ILE A 17 59.43 20.86 -79.26
N THR A 18 59.01 19.59 -79.26
CA THR A 18 57.65 19.02 -79.21
C THR A 18 57.15 18.66 -77.80
N LYS A 19 55.80 18.70 -77.61
CA LYS A 19 54.90 17.97 -76.66
C LYS A 19 54.85 18.29 -75.15
N LYS A 20 53.63 18.62 -74.64
CA LYS A 20 52.95 17.90 -73.51
C LYS A 20 51.50 18.37 -73.30
N ARG A 21 50.53 17.43 -73.27
CA ARG A 21 49.13 17.66 -72.89
C ARG A 21 49.08 17.79 -71.35
N ILE A 22 48.82 18.98 -70.83
CA ILE A 22 48.76 19.23 -69.39
C ILE A 22 47.34 18.91 -68.92
N CYS A 23 47.21 17.89 -68.08
CA CYS A 23 45.97 17.54 -67.39
C CYS A 23 45.71 18.61 -66.31
N ALA A 24 45.06 19.71 -66.68
CA ALA A 24 44.67 20.75 -65.73
C ALA A 24 43.44 20.26 -64.97
N THR A 25 43.65 19.69 -63.78
CA THR A 25 42.56 19.42 -62.85
C THR A 25 41.80 20.74 -62.63
N PRO A 26 40.50 20.84 -62.96
CA PRO A 26 39.79 22.11 -62.88
C PRO A 26 39.81 22.60 -61.43
N ILE A 27 40.02 23.91 -61.25
CA ILE A 27 40.19 24.56 -59.95
C ILE A 27 39.03 24.21 -58.98
N PHE A 28 37.83 24.04 -59.52
CA PHE A 28 36.65 23.57 -58.78
C PHE A 28 36.82 22.18 -58.16
N LEU A 29 37.48 21.24 -58.85
CA LEU A 29 37.74 19.91 -58.29
C LEU A 29 38.74 19.99 -57.13
N LYS A 30 39.75 20.86 -57.23
CA LYS A 30 40.71 21.09 -56.13
C LYS A 30 40.05 21.71 -54.91
N LEU A 31 39.24 22.76 -55.10
CA LEU A 31 38.45 23.36 -54.03
C LEU A 31 37.50 22.36 -53.40
N PHE A 32 36.80 21.56 -54.21
CA PHE A 32 35.92 20.49 -53.73
C PHE A 32 36.70 19.46 -52.90
N THR A 33 37.86 18.98 -53.38
CA THR A 33 38.68 18.02 -52.61
C THR A 33 39.22 18.57 -51.30
N MET A 34 39.40 19.89 -51.17
CA MET A 34 39.83 20.51 -49.91
C MET A 34 38.66 20.76 -48.94
N LEU A 35 37.50 21.14 -49.44
CA LEU A 35 36.32 21.46 -48.60
C LEU A 35 35.53 20.21 -48.21
N PHE A 36 35.50 19.20 -49.06
CA PHE A 36 34.80 17.94 -48.84
C PHE A 36 35.18 17.26 -47.51
N PRO A 37 36.48 17.08 -47.14
CA PRO A 37 36.82 16.45 -45.87
C PRO A 37 36.37 17.28 -44.65
N ILE A 38 36.40 18.62 -44.74
CA ILE A 38 35.92 19.50 -43.66
C ILE A 38 34.43 19.32 -43.45
N PHE A 39 33.67 19.32 -44.55
CA PHE A 39 32.22 19.08 -44.52
C PHE A 39 31.89 17.67 -44.01
N LEU A 40 32.67 16.66 -44.40
CA LEU A 40 32.48 15.28 -43.97
C LEU A 40 32.77 15.10 -42.47
N CYS A 41 33.82 15.75 -41.95
CA CYS A 41 34.08 15.81 -40.51
C CYS A 41 32.93 16.50 -39.75
N PHE A 42 32.39 17.60 -40.28
CA PHE A 42 31.26 18.30 -39.67
C PHE A 42 30.00 17.41 -39.61
N LEU A 43 29.68 16.68 -40.68
CA LEU A 43 28.55 15.75 -40.70
C LEU A 43 28.73 14.58 -39.72
N LEU A 44 29.94 14.02 -39.61
CA LEU A 44 30.26 12.97 -38.64
C LEU A 44 30.12 13.46 -37.19
N GLU A 45 30.52 14.70 -36.91
CA GLU A 45 30.36 15.31 -35.59
C GLU A 45 28.87 15.56 -35.26
N CYS A 46 28.07 15.98 -36.23
CA CYS A 46 26.62 16.12 -36.06
C CYS A 46 25.93 14.75 -35.81
N LEU A 47 26.25 13.72 -36.60
CA LEU A 47 25.70 12.38 -36.45
C LEU A 47 26.06 11.76 -35.09
N SER A 48 27.32 11.87 -34.67
CA SER A 48 27.75 11.35 -33.37
C SER A 48 27.08 12.06 -32.19
N LYS A 49 26.92 13.40 -32.25
CA LYS A 49 26.16 14.15 -31.23
C LYS A 49 24.69 13.71 -31.19
N GLN A 50 24.07 13.48 -32.34
CA GLN A 50 22.68 13.02 -32.43
C GLN A 50 22.49 11.60 -31.88
N GLU A 51 23.40 10.67 -32.20
CA GLU A 51 23.41 9.31 -31.63
C GLU A 51 23.58 9.33 -30.11
N ILE A 52 24.53 10.12 -29.59
CA ILE A 52 24.74 10.27 -28.14
C ILE A 52 23.48 10.80 -27.45
N LEU A 53 22.83 11.82 -28.05
CA LEU A 53 21.60 12.39 -27.51
C LEU A 53 20.45 11.37 -27.51
N SER A 54 20.34 10.57 -28.59
CA SER A 54 19.35 9.49 -28.70
C SER A 54 19.59 8.40 -27.66
N ILE A 55 20.84 7.96 -27.47
CA ILE A 55 21.21 6.97 -26.45
C ILE A 55 20.88 7.51 -25.05
N TYR A 56 21.18 8.79 -24.79
CA TYR A 56 20.87 9.43 -23.51
C TYR A 56 19.36 9.53 -23.26
N MET A 57 18.56 9.91 -24.25
CA MET A 57 17.10 9.93 -24.18
C MET A 57 16.51 8.54 -23.91
N ILE A 58 16.98 7.52 -24.63
CA ILE A 58 16.54 6.13 -24.41
C ILE A 58 16.90 5.67 -22.99
N LYS A 59 18.12 5.98 -22.52
CA LYS A 59 18.59 5.65 -21.18
C LYS A 59 17.78 6.37 -20.10
N PHE A 60 17.56 7.68 -20.25
CA PHE A 60 16.74 8.49 -19.35
C PHE A 60 15.31 7.96 -19.26
N ASN A 61 14.68 7.67 -20.39
CA ASN A 61 13.34 7.09 -20.42
C ASN A 61 13.30 5.72 -19.74
N ARG A 62 14.31 4.88 -19.95
CA ARG A 62 14.40 3.56 -19.30
C ARG A 62 14.56 3.71 -17.78
N ASP A 63 15.45 4.58 -17.33
CA ASP A 63 15.69 4.81 -15.90
C ASP A 63 14.47 5.45 -15.22
N HIS A 64 13.79 6.38 -15.89
CA HIS A 64 12.55 6.98 -15.41
C HIS A 64 11.39 5.97 -15.32
N LEU A 65 11.19 5.15 -16.36
CA LEU A 65 10.20 4.07 -16.34
C LEU A 65 10.51 3.04 -15.25
N LYS A 66 11.79 2.74 -15.02
CA LYS A 66 12.23 1.87 -13.93
C LYS A 66 11.86 2.47 -12.56
N ILE A 67 12.16 3.75 -12.33
CA ILE A 67 11.79 4.44 -11.08
C ILE A 67 10.28 4.43 -10.87
N LEU A 68 9.48 4.73 -11.90
CA LEU A 68 8.02 4.66 -11.82
C LEU A 68 7.53 3.25 -11.46
N SER A 69 8.10 2.22 -12.10
CA SER A 69 7.73 0.83 -11.80
C SER A 69 8.11 0.41 -10.38
N GLU A 70 9.23 0.89 -9.85
CA GLU A 70 9.66 0.63 -8.47
C GLU A 70 8.76 1.33 -7.45
N VAL A 71 8.30 2.55 -7.75
CA VAL A 71 7.33 3.29 -6.94
C VAL A 71 5.97 2.58 -6.93
N GLU A 72 5.46 2.20 -8.10
CA GLU A 72 4.18 1.48 -8.22
C GLU A 72 4.21 0.13 -7.50
N LEU A 73 5.32 -0.60 -7.61
CA LEU A 73 5.50 -1.89 -6.92
C LEU A 73 5.56 -1.71 -5.40
N LYS A 74 6.21 -0.64 -4.92
CA LYS A 74 6.23 -0.27 -3.50
C LYS A 74 4.84 0.10 -2.98
N ASP A 75 4.07 0.85 -3.75
CA ASP A 75 2.70 1.25 -3.39
C ASP A 75 1.76 0.04 -3.36
N ASN A 76 1.86 -0.85 -4.34
CA ASN A 76 1.11 -2.11 -4.35
C ASN A 76 1.44 -3.01 -3.15
N ASN A 77 2.72 -3.12 -2.80
CA ASN A 77 3.12 -3.87 -1.59
C ASN A 77 2.55 -3.24 -0.32
N ASN A 78 2.58 -1.90 -0.21
CA ASN A 78 2.00 -1.20 0.94
C ASN A 78 0.49 -1.44 1.06
N LEU A 79 -0.25 -1.41 -0.05
CA LEU A 79 -1.68 -1.69 -0.09
C LEU A 79 -1.98 -3.13 0.38
N ALA A 80 -1.25 -4.12 -0.14
CA ALA A 80 -1.40 -5.52 0.28
C ALA A 80 -1.14 -5.72 1.78
N HIS A 81 -0.13 -5.02 2.33
CA HIS A 81 0.15 -5.04 3.77
C HIS A 81 -0.96 -4.38 4.61
N ILE A 82 -1.57 -3.30 4.12
CA ILE A 82 -2.70 -2.63 4.78
C ILE A 82 -3.94 -3.54 4.80
N ASP A 83 -4.24 -4.22 3.69
CA ASP A 83 -5.37 -5.16 3.63
C ASP A 83 -5.17 -6.34 4.59
N THR A 84 -3.94 -6.87 4.67
CA THR A 84 -3.58 -7.92 5.65
C THR A 84 -3.77 -7.46 7.10
N LEU A 85 -3.43 -6.20 7.42
CA LEU A 85 -3.65 -5.63 8.76
C LEU A 85 -5.14 -5.56 9.11
N SER A 86 -5.98 -5.15 8.14
CA SER A 86 -7.43 -5.07 8.29
C SER A 86 -8.03 -6.45 8.56
N GLU A 87 -7.69 -7.45 7.75
CA GLU A 87 -8.12 -8.84 7.93
C GLU A 87 -7.74 -9.38 9.32
N SER A 88 -6.47 -9.20 9.70
CA SER A 88 -5.97 -9.60 11.03
C SER A 88 -6.73 -8.94 12.18
N PHE A 89 -7.12 -7.68 12.02
CA PHE A 89 -7.91 -6.97 13.02
C PHE A 89 -9.34 -7.52 13.15
N PHE A 90 -10.03 -7.77 12.03
CA PHE A 90 -11.39 -8.32 12.09
C PHE A 90 -11.42 -9.76 12.58
N GLU A 91 -10.40 -10.56 12.27
CA GLU A 91 -10.24 -11.89 12.85
C GLU A 91 -10.01 -11.81 14.37
N PHE A 92 -9.18 -10.87 14.83
CA PHE A 92 -9.00 -10.60 16.26
C PHE A 92 -10.34 -10.26 16.93
N LEU A 93 -11.15 -9.36 16.35
CA LEU A 93 -12.44 -8.97 16.92
C LEU A 93 -13.38 -10.17 17.04
N LYS A 94 -13.52 -10.95 15.96
CA LYS A 94 -14.33 -12.18 15.95
C LYS A 94 -13.92 -13.15 17.06
N ASN A 95 -12.63 -13.41 17.19
CA ASN A 95 -12.11 -14.29 18.23
C ASN A 95 -12.39 -13.77 19.64
N LYS A 96 -12.30 -12.46 19.85
CA LYS A 96 -12.58 -11.86 21.16
C LYS A 96 -14.07 -11.80 21.49
N GLU A 97 -14.93 -11.57 20.51
CA GLU A 97 -16.38 -11.68 20.64
C GLU A 97 -16.78 -13.09 21.10
N ILE A 98 -16.29 -14.12 20.41
CA ILE A 98 -16.53 -15.52 20.79
C ILE A 98 -16.08 -15.77 22.24
N SER A 99 -14.89 -15.29 22.60
CA SER A 99 -14.37 -15.43 23.97
C SER A 99 -15.24 -14.72 25.01
N LEU A 100 -15.78 -13.53 24.71
CA LEU A 100 -16.66 -12.80 25.63
C LEU A 100 -17.98 -13.54 25.81
N LYS A 101 -18.62 -13.95 24.71
CA LYS A 101 -19.86 -14.73 24.70
C LYS A 101 -19.69 -16.00 25.53
N LYS A 102 -18.68 -16.82 25.23
CA LYS A 102 -18.40 -18.07 25.94
C LYS A 102 -18.30 -17.85 27.46
N ARG A 103 -17.51 -16.86 27.88
CA ARG A 103 -17.31 -16.57 29.31
C ARG A 103 -18.60 -16.12 30.01
N ALA A 104 -19.42 -15.33 29.32
CA ALA A 104 -20.70 -14.91 29.86
C ALA A 104 -21.69 -16.08 29.95
N PHE A 105 -21.78 -16.90 28.91
CA PHE A 105 -22.58 -18.12 28.91
C PHE A 105 -22.20 -19.06 30.06
N GLU A 106 -20.91 -19.38 30.22
CA GLU A 106 -20.44 -20.25 31.31
C GLU A 106 -20.90 -19.76 32.69
N LYS A 107 -20.82 -18.45 32.93
CA LYS A 107 -21.23 -17.86 34.21
C LYS A 107 -22.75 -17.78 34.37
N TRP A 108 -23.49 -17.61 33.28
CA TRP A 108 -24.96 -17.70 33.27
C TRP A 108 -25.44 -19.12 33.59
N GLU A 109 -24.86 -20.11 32.91
CA GLU A 109 -25.12 -21.54 33.10
C GLU A 109 -24.87 -21.95 34.55
N GLU A 110 -23.74 -21.54 35.11
CA GLU A 110 -23.39 -21.78 36.52
C GLU A 110 -24.49 -21.25 37.45
N MET A 111 -24.95 -20.01 37.24
CA MET A 111 -26.01 -19.41 38.04
C MET A 111 -27.34 -20.18 37.89
N CYS A 112 -27.75 -20.49 36.66
CA CYS A 112 -29.01 -21.18 36.41
C CYS A 112 -29.03 -22.59 37.01
N PHE A 113 -27.89 -23.28 36.97
CA PHE A 113 -27.72 -24.61 37.56
C PHE A 113 -27.84 -24.58 39.08
N PHE A 114 -27.05 -23.74 39.77
CA PHE A 114 -27.08 -23.68 41.24
C PHE A 114 -28.41 -23.18 41.80
N GLU A 115 -29.11 -22.32 41.08
CA GLU A 115 -30.41 -21.78 41.51
C GLU A 115 -31.60 -22.67 41.11
N ASN A 116 -31.37 -23.80 40.42
CA ASN A 116 -32.40 -24.72 39.91
C ASN A 116 -33.47 -24.02 39.04
N ILE A 117 -33.07 -23.00 38.27
CA ILE A 117 -34.02 -22.16 37.53
C ILE A 117 -34.83 -22.98 36.52
N ARG A 118 -34.18 -23.92 35.84
CA ARG A 118 -34.77 -24.68 34.74
C ARG A 118 -35.73 -25.79 35.16
N TYR A 119 -35.95 -25.98 36.46
CA TYR A 119 -36.79 -27.06 36.99
C TYR A 119 -38.28 -26.74 36.90
N SER A 120 -38.63 -25.48 36.67
CA SER A 120 -40.02 -25.05 36.46
C SER A 120 -40.21 -24.38 35.10
N LEU A 121 -41.43 -24.44 34.56
CA LEU A 121 -41.81 -23.71 33.35
C LEU A 121 -41.61 -22.20 33.52
N HIS A 122 -41.98 -21.67 34.69
CA HIS A 122 -41.81 -20.24 35.00
C HIS A 122 -40.33 -19.84 34.99
N GLY A 123 -39.46 -20.64 35.62
CA GLY A 123 -38.04 -20.37 35.65
C GLY A 123 -37.38 -20.46 34.27
N ARG A 124 -37.78 -21.40 33.41
CA ARG A 124 -37.33 -21.45 32.00
C ARG A 124 -37.74 -20.21 31.21
N SER A 125 -38.98 -19.73 31.40
CA SER A 125 -39.43 -18.49 30.76
C SER A 125 -38.64 -17.29 31.27
N TRP A 126 -38.47 -17.19 32.59
CA TRP A 126 -37.69 -16.12 33.22
C TRP A 126 -36.24 -16.10 32.72
N GLU A 127 -35.61 -17.28 32.61
CA GLU A 127 -34.24 -17.40 32.10
C GLU A 127 -34.15 -16.87 30.67
N LYS A 128 -35.07 -17.30 29.80
CA LYS A 128 -35.12 -16.86 28.41
C LYS A 128 -35.24 -15.34 28.33
N ASP A 129 -36.18 -14.74 29.05
CA ASP A 129 -36.44 -13.30 29.00
C ASP A 129 -35.24 -12.49 29.52
N LYS A 130 -34.64 -12.93 30.62
CA LYS A 130 -33.49 -12.25 31.24
C LYS A 130 -32.24 -12.38 30.37
N PHE A 131 -31.91 -13.59 29.98
CA PHE A 131 -30.72 -13.85 29.18
C PHE A 131 -30.80 -13.16 27.82
N GLN A 132 -31.94 -13.26 27.14
CA GLN A 132 -32.14 -12.64 25.83
C GLN A 132 -31.93 -11.12 25.90
N LYS A 133 -32.52 -10.45 26.90
CA LYS A 133 -32.35 -9.01 27.08
C LYS A 133 -30.88 -8.60 27.23
N TRP A 134 -30.11 -9.35 28.03
CA TRP A 134 -28.69 -9.07 28.20
C TRP A 134 -27.90 -9.36 26.91
N TYR A 135 -28.18 -10.49 26.27
CA TYR A 135 -27.52 -10.92 25.04
C TYR A 135 -27.73 -9.92 23.91
N ASP A 136 -28.96 -9.44 23.71
CA ASP A 136 -29.31 -8.47 22.67
C ASP A 136 -28.57 -7.15 22.86
N GLN A 137 -28.50 -6.66 24.11
CA GLN A 137 -27.75 -5.44 24.43
C GLN A 137 -26.25 -5.62 24.13
N MET A 138 -25.66 -6.72 24.59
CA MET A 138 -24.25 -7.03 24.33
C MET A 138 -23.99 -7.15 22.82
N GLN A 139 -24.85 -7.83 22.07
CA GLN A 139 -24.69 -7.99 20.62
C GLN A 139 -24.78 -6.65 19.90
N LYS A 140 -25.72 -5.80 20.31
CA LYS A 140 -25.86 -4.44 19.77
C LYS A 140 -24.58 -3.63 20.00
N ASP A 141 -24.08 -3.60 21.23
CA ASP A 141 -22.87 -2.84 21.57
C ASP A 141 -21.64 -3.33 20.78
N ILE A 142 -21.50 -4.65 20.57
CA ILE A 142 -20.43 -5.25 19.77
C ILE A 142 -20.55 -4.84 18.30
N ASN A 143 -21.78 -4.87 17.75
CA ASN A 143 -22.03 -4.46 16.37
C ASN A 143 -21.74 -2.96 16.20
N ASP A 144 -22.15 -2.12 17.15
CA ASP A 144 -21.89 -0.69 17.13
C ASP A 144 -20.38 -0.40 17.17
N PHE A 145 -19.62 -1.10 18.03
CA PHE A 145 -18.16 -1.00 18.04
C PHE A 145 -17.55 -1.38 16.69
N ARG A 146 -18.02 -2.48 16.09
CA ARG A 146 -17.51 -2.96 14.79
C ARG A 146 -17.80 -1.97 13.68
N SER A 147 -19.03 -1.46 13.59
CA SER A 147 -19.44 -0.47 12.60
C SER A 147 -18.62 0.80 12.74
N ASN A 148 -18.45 1.32 13.95
CA ASN A 148 -17.61 2.50 14.21
C ASN A 148 -16.15 2.28 13.78
N ALA A 149 -15.59 1.10 14.06
CA ALA A 149 -14.22 0.78 13.65
C ALA A 149 -14.08 0.71 12.12
N VAL A 150 -15.08 0.18 11.41
CA VAL A 150 -15.13 0.16 9.94
C VAL A 150 -15.22 1.58 9.39
N ASP A 151 -16.13 2.41 9.93
CA ASP A 151 -16.34 3.78 9.47
C ASP A 151 -15.10 4.66 9.67
N GLU A 152 -14.45 4.56 10.84
CA GLU A 152 -13.20 5.26 11.11
C GLU A 152 -12.05 4.78 10.22
N TYR A 153 -11.97 3.47 9.96
CA TYR A 153 -10.96 2.92 9.07
C TYR A 153 -11.17 3.35 7.60
N ASN A 154 -12.41 3.38 7.12
CA ASN A 154 -12.72 3.85 5.77
C ASN A 154 -12.33 5.32 5.60
N LYS A 155 -12.64 6.18 6.57
CA LYS A 155 -12.20 7.58 6.59
C LYS A 155 -10.68 7.71 6.62
N LEU A 156 -10.00 6.84 7.37
CA LEU A 156 -8.54 6.80 7.39
C LEU A 156 -8.00 6.44 6.00
N LYS A 157 -8.56 5.42 5.34
CA LYS A 157 -8.15 4.94 4.01
C LYS A 157 -8.37 5.99 2.92
N GLU A 158 -9.49 6.72 2.94
CA GLU A 158 -9.79 7.81 2.00
C GLU A 158 -8.76 8.94 2.03
N ASN A 159 -8.15 9.20 3.19
CA ASN A 159 -7.15 10.26 3.37
C ASN A 159 -5.73 9.85 2.93
N SER A 160 -5.57 8.79 2.13
CA SER A 160 -4.26 8.29 1.66
C SER A 160 -3.30 7.94 2.80
N SER A 161 -3.81 7.26 3.82
CA SER A 161 -3.04 6.92 5.02
C SER A 161 -1.93 5.90 4.75
N THR A 162 -0.83 6.09 5.46
CA THR A 162 0.33 5.21 5.43
C THR A 162 0.08 3.91 6.20
N TYR A 163 0.87 2.88 5.90
CA TYR A 163 0.86 1.62 6.66
C TYR A 163 1.05 1.85 8.17
N GLU A 164 1.92 2.79 8.56
CA GLU A 164 2.19 3.08 9.98
C GLU A 164 0.98 3.68 10.69
N GLU A 165 0.23 4.56 10.02
CA GLU A 165 -1.01 5.13 10.53
C GLU A 165 -2.10 4.06 10.69
N CYS A 166 -2.27 3.19 9.68
CA CYS A 166 -3.18 2.05 9.76
C CYS A 166 -2.82 1.11 10.92
N SER A 167 -1.53 0.81 11.09
CA SER A 167 -1.03 -0.04 12.18
C SER A 167 -1.29 0.57 13.56
N LYS A 168 -1.02 1.88 13.73
CA LYS A 168 -1.33 2.63 14.96
C LYS A 168 -2.82 2.62 15.26
N PHE A 169 -3.65 2.86 14.25
CA PHE A 169 -5.11 2.82 14.37
C PHE A 169 -5.60 1.46 14.89
N PHE A 170 -5.22 0.35 14.24
CA PHE A 170 -5.65 -0.98 14.67
C PHE A 170 -5.12 -1.35 16.06
N SER A 171 -3.91 -0.94 16.41
CA SER A 171 -3.36 -1.10 17.77
C SER A 171 -4.20 -0.36 18.81
N MET A 172 -4.61 0.88 18.52
CA MET A 172 -5.50 1.66 19.38
C MET A 172 -6.87 1.00 19.52
N LYS A 173 -7.49 0.58 18.41
CA LYS A 173 -8.79 -0.12 18.43
C LYS A 173 -8.74 -1.43 19.20
N LYS A 174 -7.64 -2.20 19.12
CA LYS A 174 -7.42 -3.40 19.94
C LYS A 174 -7.41 -3.08 21.44
N LYS A 175 -6.84 -1.94 21.85
CA LYS A 175 -6.83 -1.48 23.26
C LYS A 175 -8.22 -1.04 23.71
N GLU A 176 -8.94 -0.29 22.88
CA GLU A 176 -10.33 0.11 23.15
C GLU A 176 -11.22 -1.10 23.34
N TRP A 177 -11.12 -2.09 22.44
CA TRP A 177 -11.86 -3.33 22.54
C TRP A 177 -11.56 -4.09 23.84
N LYS A 178 -10.28 -4.14 24.26
CA LYS A 178 -9.90 -4.79 25.52
C LYS A 178 -10.59 -4.11 26.71
N LYS A 179 -10.60 -2.78 26.76
CA LYS A 179 -11.30 -2.01 27.80
C LYS A 179 -12.81 -2.28 27.79
N TYR A 180 -13.43 -2.26 26.60
CA TYR A 180 -14.84 -2.60 26.43
C TYR A 180 -15.14 -4.01 26.97
N LYS A 181 -14.38 -5.03 26.53
CA LYS A 181 -14.55 -6.43 26.97
C LYS A 181 -14.50 -6.57 28.50
N ASP A 182 -13.50 -5.95 29.13
CA ASP A 182 -13.32 -6.04 30.58
C ASP A 182 -14.48 -5.36 31.33
N SER A 183 -14.93 -4.20 30.83
CA SER A 183 -16.09 -3.48 31.36
C SER A 183 -17.39 -4.27 31.20
N THR A 184 -17.69 -4.76 30.00
CA THR A 184 -18.90 -5.55 29.71
C THR A 184 -18.97 -6.80 30.56
N TYR A 185 -17.83 -7.49 30.75
CA TYR A 185 -17.80 -8.66 31.61
C TYR A 185 -18.03 -8.31 33.09
N LYS A 186 -17.54 -7.16 33.56
CA LYS A 186 -17.82 -6.66 34.91
C LYS A 186 -19.32 -6.37 35.08
N LEU A 187 -19.92 -5.63 34.16
CA LEU A 187 -21.36 -5.35 34.15
C LEU A 187 -22.19 -6.63 34.11
N PHE A 188 -21.75 -7.63 33.35
CA PHE A 188 -22.44 -8.92 33.32
C PHE A 188 -22.39 -9.66 34.68
N LYS A 189 -21.25 -9.61 35.39
CA LYS A 189 -21.17 -10.18 36.75
C LYS A 189 -22.13 -9.49 37.71
N GLU A 190 -22.22 -8.17 37.65
CA GLU A 190 -23.16 -7.37 38.45
C GLU A 190 -24.60 -7.76 38.09
N TYR A 191 -24.92 -7.84 36.80
CA TYR A 191 -26.22 -8.31 36.32
C TYR A 191 -26.59 -9.71 36.83
N VAL A 192 -25.66 -10.67 36.79
CA VAL A 192 -25.87 -12.02 37.34
C VAL A 192 -26.12 -11.99 38.84
N LYS A 193 -25.43 -11.11 39.57
CA LYS A 193 -25.64 -10.93 41.01
C LYS A 193 -27.04 -10.38 41.29
N ASP A 194 -27.47 -9.35 40.57
CA ASP A 194 -28.81 -8.77 40.70
C ASP A 194 -29.90 -9.80 40.41
N CYS A 195 -29.68 -10.65 39.41
CA CYS A 195 -30.56 -11.77 39.09
C CYS A 195 -30.68 -12.76 40.26
N LYS A 196 -29.58 -13.12 40.92
CA LYS A 196 -29.61 -13.99 42.12
C LYS A 196 -30.39 -13.34 43.26
N GLU A 197 -30.14 -12.06 43.53
CA GLU A 197 -30.86 -11.33 44.58
C GLU A 197 -32.37 -11.22 44.30
N GLU A 198 -32.78 -11.07 43.04
CA GLU A 198 -34.19 -11.12 42.63
C GLU A 198 -34.83 -12.48 42.97
N LEU A 199 -34.13 -13.58 42.67
CA LEU A 199 -34.59 -14.94 42.93
C LEU A 199 -34.71 -15.21 44.43
N ASP A 200 -33.73 -14.78 45.23
CA ASP A 200 -33.75 -14.94 46.69
C ASP A 200 -34.92 -14.19 47.33
N LYS A 201 -35.20 -12.97 46.86
CA LYS A 201 -36.35 -12.18 47.31
C LYS A 201 -37.68 -12.88 46.99
N LYS A 202 -37.80 -13.53 45.83
CA LYS A 202 -38.99 -14.32 45.46
C LYS A 202 -39.16 -15.54 46.38
N LYS A 203 -38.11 -16.34 46.56
CA LYS A 203 -38.11 -17.52 47.45
C LYS A 203 -38.51 -17.14 48.90
N ASN A 204 -38.01 -16.02 49.41
CA ASN A 204 -38.32 -15.55 50.76
C ASN A 204 -39.77 -15.06 50.91
N LYS A 205 -40.34 -14.41 49.88
CA LYS A 205 -41.76 -14.03 49.87
C LYS A 205 -42.67 -15.25 49.88
N GLU A 206 -42.38 -16.26 49.07
CA GLU A 206 -43.15 -17.51 49.01
C GLU A 206 -43.15 -18.25 50.36
N LYS A 207 -41.98 -18.37 51.01
CA LYS A 207 -41.87 -18.94 52.36
C LYS A 207 -42.73 -18.18 53.37
N LYS A 208 -42.65 -16.85 53.39
CA LYS A 208 -43.42 -16.00 54.32
C LYS A 208 -44.93 -16.14 54.11
N ASN A 209 -45.38 -16.24 52.87
CA ASN A 209 -46.79 -16.43 52.55
C ASN A 209 -47.28 -17.81 53.00
N ASN A 210 -46.52 -18.88 52.74
CA ASN A 210 -46.88 -20.23 53.20
C ASN A 210 -46.99 -20.34 54.72
N PHE A 211 -46.08 -19.71 55.48
CA PHE A 211 -46.21 -19.64 56.94
C PHE A 211 -47.48 -18.90 57.39
N ARG A 212 -47.89 -17.87 56.65
CA ARG A 212 -49.09 -17.08 57.00
C ARG A 212 -50.37 -17.91 56.85
N TYR A 213 -50.45 -18.77 55.83
CA TYR A 213 -51.60 -19.67 55.61
C TYR A 213 -51.63 -20.88 56.54
N LEU A 214 -50.53 -21.23 57.21
CA LEU A 214 -50.49 -22.31 58.20
C LEU A 214 -50.89 -21.86 59.62
N ILE A 215 -51.01 -20.55 59.85
CA ILE A 215 -51.34 -19.95 61.16
C ILE A 215 -52.75 -19.33 61.15
N THR A 216 -53.48 -19.43 60.03
CA THR A 216 -54.90 -19.05 59.91
C THR A 216 -55.74 -20.30 59.72
#